data_AF-A0A7C0TUV4-F1
#
_entry.id   AF-A0A7C0TUV4-F1
#
_cell.length_a   1.000
_cell.length_b   1.000
_cell.length_c   1.000
_cell.angle_alpha   90.00
_cell.angle_beta   90.00
_cell.angle_gamma   90.00
#
_symmetry.space_group_name_H-M   'P 1'
#
loop_
_entity.id
_entity.type
_entity.pdbx_description
1 polymer ?
#
loop_
_entity_poly.entity_id
_entity_poly.type
_entity_poly.pdbx_seq_one_letter_code
_entity_poly.pdbx_strand_id
1 'polypeptide(L)'
;MSFGKTMTPQGSVDSTPTTEPGPDSQSLWTFRGHTFDSSHLTNALIHLYRGEMNRANTWRNRLDTTTNWAVVTVGAVLTFSFGDAENPHFVFLLELLLVLTFLYIEARRYQYYVLWAYRVHLIETDFFAAILTPSSSRPPDWADHLAQSLLCPTFPITRWEAIGRRFQRNYVWLTGLLLISWVAKLSFHPTLSTDWDIIVGRAATGVLSGCWVVGIVAVVYGLLIILALITTLPAAWRDTLIAPWKRLHRRLRWNLHRHLHRQRGPFQTRPHPQERLATIITVNGQKIALRILTELGRGVTAMQGTGMYTSEAKDVLLCAVTDIQVPLLEKIIQEIDPHAFFILNATEDIRGWGFRPFEPPS
;
A
#
# COMPACT_ATOMS: atom_id res chain seq x y z
N MET A 1 40.15 -87.48 -14.27
CA MET A 1 41.31 -87.20 -15.15
C MET A 1 41.57 -85.69 -15.12
N SER A 2 42.78 -85.30 -14.72
CA SER A 2 43.47 -83.99 -14.84
C SER A 2 42.78 -82.71 -14.29
N PHE A 3 43.20 -82.11 -13.16
CA PHE A 3 44.35 -81.19 -12.93
C PHE A 3 44.37 -79.97 -13.89
N GLY A 4 44.41 -78.69 -13.48
CA GLY A 4 44.50 -78.08 -12.14
C GLY A 4 44.64 -76.53 -12.16
N LYS A 5 44.70 -75.94 -10.94
CA LYS A 5 45.42 -74.72 -10.44
C LYS A 5 44.83 -73.29 -10.61
N THR A 6 44.49 -72.69 -9.44
CA THR A 6 44.95 -71.40 -8.81
C THR A 6 45.43 -70.25 -9.72
N MET A 7 45.16 -68.94 -9.55
CA MET A 7 44.92 -68.07 -8.37
C MET A 7 44.47 -66.65 -8.86
N THR A 8 43.75 -65.90 -8.01
CA THR A 8 43.13 -64.54 -8.14
C THR A 8 44.17 -63.36 -8.12
N PRO A 9 43.86 -62.02 -8.10
CA PRO A 9 42.58 -61.29 -7.86
C PRO A 9 42.30 -59.95 -8.63
N GLN A 10 41.15 -59.34 -8.29
CA GLN A 10 40.83 -57.90 -8.19
C GLN A 10 40.33 -57.09 -9.42
N GLY A 11 39.17 -56.45 -9.22
CA GLY A 11 38.62 -55.43 -10.12
C GLY A 11 37.12 -55.20 -9.91
N SER A 12 36.74 -54.59 -8.78
CA SER A 12 35.39 -54.08 -8.52
C SER A 12 35.07 -52.94 -9.49
N VAL A 13 34.01 -53.08 -10.29
CA VAL A 13 33.35 -51.95 -10.95
C VAL A 13 31.97 -51.81 -10.31
N ASP A 14 31.91 -50.85 -9.41
CA ASP A 14 30.71 -50.39 -8.73
C ASP A 14 29.93 -49.51 -9.73
N SER A 15 28.93 -50.10 -10.41
CA SER A 15 28.01 -49.32 -11.24
C SER A 15 26.81 -48.91 -10.38
N THR A 16 26.98 -47.81 -9.64
CA THR A 16 25.86 -47.04 -9.11
C THR A 16 25.02 -46.56 -10.30
N PRO A 17 23.69 -46.73 -10.33
CA PRO A 17 22.89 -46.13 -11.38
C PRO A 17 22.86 -44.62 -11.12
N THR A 18 23.66 -43.86 -11.88
CA THR A 18 23.45 -42.43 -12.09
C THR A 18 22.04 -42.26 -12.62
N THR A 19 21.13 -41.87 -11.73
CA THR A 19 19.78 -41.46 -12.10
C THR A 19 19.93 -40.08 -12.71
N GLU A 20 19.96 -40.00 -14.04
CA GLU A 20 19.70 -38.74 -14.74
C GLU A 20 18.32 -38.23 -14.29
N PRO A 21 18.18 -36.96 -13.86
CA PRO A 21 16.87 -36.42 -13.56
C PRO A 21 16.10 -36.31 -14.88
N GLY A 22 15.07 -37.14 -15.03
CA GLY A 22 14.15 -37.09 -16.16
C GLY A 22 13.39 -35.75 -16.26
N PRO A 23 12.62 -35.54 -17.34
CA PRO A 23 12.03 -34.23 -17.70
C PRO A 23 10.95 -33.72 -16.74
N ASP A 24 10.60 -34.47 -15.69
CA ASP A 24 9.57 -34.12 -14.73
C ASP A 24 10.18 -33.37 -13.54
N SER A 25 10.76 -32.20 -13.79
CA SER A 25 11.06 -31.25 -12.72
C SER A 25 9.75 -30.60 -12.24
N GLN A 26 8.92 -31.37 -11.53
CA GLN A 26 7.81 -30.80 -10.75
C GLN A 26 8.43 -29.70 -9.88
N SER A 27 7.98 -28.45 -10.04
CA SER A 27 8.50 -27.34 -9.26
C SER A 27 8.09 -27.53 -7.79
N LEU A 28 8.93 -28.23 -7.02
CA LEU A 28 8.68 -28.57 -5.63
C LEU A 28 8.90 -27.32 -4.77
N TRP A 29 7.82 -26.72 -4.31
CA TRP A 29 7.92 -25.61 -3.36
C TRP A 29 8.09 -26.17 -1.95
N THR A 30 9.12 -25.75 -1.21
CA THR A 30 9.35 -26.21 0.17
C THR A 30 8.94 -25.15 1.18
N PHE A 31 8.06 -25.49 2.13
CA PHE A 31 7.69 -24.61 3.24
C PHE A 31 7.76 -25.37 4.56
N ARG A 32 8.60 -24.88 5.49
CA ARG A 32 8.85 -25.49 6.82
C ARG A 32 9.20 -26.98 6.76
N GLY A 33 9.94 -27.40 5.73
CA GLY A 33 10.35 -28.80 5.53
C GLY A 33 9.32 -29.69 4.82
N HIS A 34 8.17 -29.15 4.41
CA HIS A 34 7.20 -29.86 3.57
C HIS A 34 7.33 -29.44 2.11
N THR A 35 7.41 -30.41 1.20
CA THR A 35 7.38 -30.20 -0.26
C THR A 35 5.95 -30.19 -0.77
N PHE A 36 5.60 -29.18 -1.57
CA PHE A 36 4.29 -29.04 -2.20
C PHE A 36 4.42 -29.21 -3.72
N ASP A 37 3.49 -29.98 -4.29
CA ASP A 37 3.30 -30.05 -5.74
C ASP A 37 2.58 -28.79 -6.25
N SER A 38 2.86 -28.45 -7.51
CA SER A 38 2.28 -27.36 -8.31
C SER A 38 0.74 -27.35 -8.28
N SER A 39 0.10 -28.52 -8.26
CA SER A 39 -1.35 -28.68 -8.18
C SER A 39 -1.94 -28.18 -6.84
N HIS A 40 -1.29 -28.52 -5.73
CA HIS A 40 -1.70 -28.09 -4.38
C HIS A 40 -1.54 -26.57 -4.20
N LEU A 41 -0.46 -26.01 -4.73
CA LEU A 41 -0.23 -24.56 -4.70
C LEU A 41 -1.29 -23.79 -5.51
N THR A 42 -1.62 -24.30 -6.70
CA THR A 42 -2.68 -23.73 -7.55
C THR A 42 -4.03 -23.75 -6.84
N ASN A 43 -4.39 -24.87 -6.20
CA ASN A 43 -5.62 -24.98 -5.41
C ASN A 43 -5.63 -23.99 -4.22
N ALA A 44 -4.51 -23.87 -3.49
CA ALA A 44 -4.40 -22.91 -2.38
C ALA A 44 -4.59 -21.46 -2.85
N LEU A 45 -4.01 -21.08 -3.99
CA LEU A 45 -4.19 -19.75 -4.60
C LEU A 45 -5.65 -19.50 -5.01
N ILE A 46 -6.34 -20.48 -5.58
CA ILE A 46 -7.77 -20.36 -5.92
C ILE A 46 -8.61 -20.11 -4.66
N HIS A 47 -8.34 -20.83 -3.56
CA HIS A 47 -9.03 -20.62 -2.29
C HIS A 47 -8.72 -19.26 -1.67
N LEU A 48 -7.46 -18.81 -1.74
CA LEU A 48 -7.07 -17.47 -1.31
C LEU A 48 -7.81 -16.41 -2.12
N TYR A 49 -7.82 -16.51 -3.44
CA TYR A 49 -8.52 -15.58 -4.33
C TYR A 49 -10.01 -15.47 -3.99
N ARG A 50 -10.70 -16.61 -3.84
CA ARG A 50 -12.12 -16.64 -3.41
C ARG A 50 -12.32 -15.95 -2.06
N GLY A 51 -11.42 -16.19 -1.10
CA GLY A 51 -11.44 -15.55 0.21
C GLY A 51 -11.25 -14.03 0.15
N GLU A 52 -10.27 -13.56 -0.62
CA GLU A 52 -9.98 -12.13 -0.79
C GLU A 52 -11.11 -11.42 -1.56
N MET A 53 -11.67 -12.03 -2.59
CA MET A 53 -12.83 -11.52 -3.32
C MET A 53 -14.07 -11.39 -2.42
N ASN A 54 -14.34 -12.40 -1.59
CA ASN A 54 -15.44 -12.34 -0.62
C ASN A 54 -15.24 -11.21 0.42
N ARG A 55 -14.01 -11.01 0.91
CA ARG A 55 -13.67 -9.88 1.80
C ARG A 55 -13.88 -8.55 1.09
N ALA A 56 -13.38 -8.38 -0.13
CA ALA A 56 -13.57 -7.17 -0.93
C ALA A 56 -15.06 -6.83 -1.10
N ASN A 57 -15.88 -7.82 -1.48
CA ASN A 57 -17.33 -7.66 -1.61
C ASN A 57 -18.01 -7.30 -0.28
N THR A 58 -17.66 -7.97 0.81
CA THR A 58 -18.20 -7.67 2.15
C THR A 58 -17.90 -6.22 2.57
N TRP A 59 -16.66 -5.77 2.33
CA TRP A 59 -16.27 -4.39 2.65
C TRP A 59 -16.90 -3.38 1.70
N ARG A 60 -17.11 -3.71 0.42
CA ARG A 60 -17.87 -2.89 -0.52
C ARG A 60 -19.30 -2.66 -0.03
N ASN A 61 -20.02 -3.71 0.33
CA ASN A 61 -21.40 -3.61 0.82
C ASN A 61 -21.51 -2.76 2.10
N ARG A 62 -20.51 -2.84 2.99
CA ARG A 62 -20.46 -2.03 4.22
C ARG A 62 -20.21 -0.53 3.97
N LEU A 63 -19.70 -0.15 2.81
CA LEU A 63 -19.55 1.25 2.42
C LEU A 63 -20.89 1.86 2.03
N ASP A 64 -21.70 1.11 1.30
CA ASP A 64 -23.00 1.59 0.81
C ASP A 64 -23.97 1.83 1.97
N THR A 65 -23.89 1.01 3.03
CA THR A 65 -24.73 1.18 4.23
C THR A 65 -24.58 2.55 4.89
N THR A 66 -23.36 3.10 5.02
CA THR A 66 -23.15 4.39 5.69
C THR A 66 -23.64 5.57 4.86
N THR A 67 -23.43 5.53 3.54
CA THR A 67 -23.97 6.56 2.64
C THR A 67 -25.49 6.52 2.65
N ASN A 68 -26.11 5.33 2.66
CA ASN A 68 -27.57 5.19 2.75
C ASN A 68 -28.13 5.79 4.05
N TRP A 69 -27.50 5.54 5.20
CA TRP A 69 -27.91 6.17 6.46
C TRP A 69 -27.79 7.69 6.42
N ALA A 70 -26.72 8.23 5.84
CA ALA A 70 -26.57 9.67 5.67
C ALA A 70 -27.67 10.29 4.80
N VAL A 71 -28.07 9.62 3.71
CA VAL A 71 -29.19 10.08 2.86
C VAL A 71 -30.50 10.10 3.63
N VAL A 72 -30.78 9.05 4.40
CA VAL A 72 -32.01 8.92 5.20
C VAL A 72 -32.09 9.99 6.28
N THR A 73 -31.01 10.23 7.01
CA THR A 73 -30.98 11.25 8.08
C THR A 73 -31.12 12.67 7.52
N VAL A 74 -30.46 12.97 6.40
CA VAL A 74 -30.65 14.23 5.67
C VAL A 74 -32.12 14.40 5.26
N GLY A 75 -32.73 13.40 4.63
CA GLY A 75 -34.14 13.46 4.23
C GLY A 75 -35.10 13.69 5.41
N ALA A 76 -34.86 13.01 6.54
CA ALA A 76 -35.64 13.19 7.76
C ALA A 76 -35.50 14.62 8.32
N VAL A 77 -34.28 15.16 8.36
CA VAL A 77 -34.01 16.52 8.84
C VAL A 77 -34.63 17.57 7.93
N LEU A 78 -34.59 17.41 6.60
CA LEU A 78 -35.29 18.32 5.70
C LEU A 78 -36.81 18.30 5.96
N THR A 79 -37.41 17.10 6.06
CA THR A 79 -38.85 16.93 6.29
C THR A 79 -39.26 17.57 7.61
N PHE A 80 -38.51 17.31 8.69
CA PHE A 80 -38.76 17.92 10.00
C PHE A 80 -38.60 19.45 9.91
N SER A 81 -37.47 19.94 9.43
CA SER A 81 -37.13 21.38 9.49
C SER A 81 -38.07 22.26 8.67
N PHE A 82 -38.60 21.75 7.56
CA PHE A 82 -39.59 22.47 6.74
C PHE A 82 -41.05 22.14 7.06
N GLY A 83 -41.31 21.14 7.91
CA GLY A 83 -42.67 20.78 8.32
C GLY A 83 -43.38 21.84 9.16
N ASP A 84 -42.63 22.67 9.88
CA ASP A 84 -43.14 23.81 10.64
C ASP A 84 -42.18 25.01 10.51
N ALA A 85 -42.73 26.22 10.45
CA ALA A 85 -41.95 27.46 10.45
C ALA A 85 -41.13 27.60 11.74
N GLU A 86 -41.68 27.20 12.88
CA GLU A 86 -41.07 27.30 14.21
C GLU A 86 -39.96 26.27 14.45
N ASN A 87 -39.82 25.27 13.58
CA ASN A 87 -38.79 24.25 13.75
C ASN A 87 -37.37 24.86 13.67
N PRO A 88 -36.49 24.48 14.61
CA PRO A 88 -35.19 25.12 14.75
C PRO A 88 -34.26 24.87 13.56
N HIS A 89 -33.67 25.94 13.02
CA HIS A 89 -32.73 25.83 11.89
C HIS A 89 -31.38 25.17 12.29
N PHE A 90 -31.02 25.17 13.58
CA PHE A 90 -29.76 24.57 14.03
C PHE A 90 -29.71 23.04 13.83
N VAL A 91 -30.85 22.39 13.55
CA VAL A 91 -30.91 20.96 13.25
C VAL A 91 -30.12 20.62 11.98
N PHE A 92 -30.05 21.52 10.99
CA PHE A 92 -29.18 21.36 9.83
C PHE A 92 -27.69 21.29 10.20
N LEU A 93 -27.26 22.01 11.24
CA LEU A 93 -25.87 22.00 11.71
C LEU A 93 -25.54 20.70 12.45
N LEU A 94 -26.49 20.19 13.24
CA LEU A 94 -26.37 18.88 13.89
C LEU A 94 -26.33 17.76 12.84
N GLU A 95 -27.14 17.85 11.79
CA GLU A 95 -27.14 16.89 10.69
C GLU A 95 -25.84 16.95 9.89
N LEU A 96 -25.30 18.15 9.64
CA LEU A 96 -23.98 18.29 9.01
C LEU A 96 -22.90 17.57 9.82
N LEU A 97 -22.90 17.70 11.16
CA LEU A 97 -21.97 16.97 12.03
C LEU A 97 -22.15 15.44 11.90
N LEU A 98 -23.40 14.96 11.86
CA LEU A 98 -23.71 13.55 11.69
C LEU A 98 -23.23 13.01 10.33
N VAL A 99 -23.50 13.75 9.26
CA VAL A 99 -23.04 13.44 7.89
C VAL A 99 -21.51 13.39 7.81
N LEU A 100 -20.79 14.33 8.44
CA LEU A 100 -19.33 14.30 8.52
C LEU A 100 -18.81 13.11 9.35
N THR A 101 -19.57 12.67 10.35
CA THR A 101 -19.25 11.46 11.12
C THR A 101 -19.41 10.21 10.26
N PHE A 102 -20.49 10.10 9.48
CA PHE A 102 -20.65 9.01 8.51
C PHE A 102 -19.53 8.99 7.48
N LEU A 103 -19.16 10.15 6.93
CA LEU A 103 -18.01 10.29 6.03
C LEU A 103 -16.72 9.76 6.68
N TYR A 104 -16.46 10.09 7.94
CA TYR A 104 -15.26 9.60 8.65
C TYR A 104 -15.26 8.08 8.84
N ILE A 105 -16.40 7.52 9.26
CA ILE A 105 -16.57 6.06 9.42
C ILE A 105 -16.37 5.36 8.07
N GLU A 106 -16.98 5.89 7.03
CA GLU A 106 -16.92 5.34 5.68
C GLU A 106 -15.53 5.44 5.08
N ALA A 107 -14.82 6.56 5.25
CA ALA A 107 -13.45 6.74 4.80
C ALA A 107 -12.51 5.72 5.46
N ARG A 108 -12.69 5.43 6.76
CA ARG A 108 -11.98 4.34 7.43
C ARG A 108 -12.27 3.00 6.76
N ARG A 109 -13.55 2.67 6.52
CA ARG A 109 -13.95 1.41 5.84
C ARG A 109 -13.40 1.33 4.42
N TYR A 110 -13.31 2.47 3.71
CA TYR A 110 -12.84 2.54 2.33
C TYR A 110 -11.37 2.16 2.21
N GLN A 111 -10.53 2.53 3.19
CA GLN A 111 -9.14 2.06 3.22
C GLN A 111 -9.02 0.53 3.29
N TYR A 112 -9.88 -0.13 4.08
CA TYR A 112 -9.90 -1.59 4.16
C TYR A 112 -10.35 -2.19 2.83
N TYR A 113 -11.43 -1.67 2.23
CA TYR A 113 -11.88 -2.10 0.91
C TYR A 113 -10.75 -2.02 -0.13
N VAL A 114 -10.02 -0.90 -0.19
CA VAL A 114 -8.91 -0.70 -1.13
C VAL A 114 -7.78 -1.70 -0.91
N LEU A 115 -7.45 -2.06 0.34
CA LEU A 115 -6.46 -3.11 0.62
C LEU A 115 -6.89 -4.47 0.05
N TRP A 116 -8.14 -4.89 0.28
CA TRP A 116 -8.64 -6.17 -0.21
C TRP A 116 -8.74 -6.18 -1.74
N ALA A 117 -9.27 -5.10 -2.33
CA ALA A 117 -9.35 -4.94 -3.79
C ALA A 117 -7.97 -4.95 -4.44
N TYR A 118 -6.96 -4.34 -3.80
CA TYR A 118 -5.58 -4.37 -4.29
C TYR A 118 -5.00 -5.79 -4.34
N ARG A 119 -5.22 -6.61 -3.32
CA ARG A 119 -4.76 -8.01 -3.32
C ARG A 119 -5.45 -8.86 -4.38
N VAL A 120 -6.77 -8.67 -4.55
CA VAL A 120 -7.52 -9.32 -5.63
C VAL A 120 -6.93 -8.92 -6.98
N HIS A 121 -6.67 -7.64 -7.19
CA HIS A 121 -6.07 -7.12 -8.42
C HIS A 121 -4.69 -7.73 -8.70
N LEU A 122 -3.80 -7.83 -7.71
CA LEU A 122 -2.49 -8.49 -7.86
C LEU A 122 -2.62 -9.94 -8.35
N ILE A 123 -3.60 -10.69 -7.84
CA ILE A 123 -3.85 -12.07 -8.28
C ILE A 123 -4.43 -12.09 -9.72
N GLU A 124 -5.34 -11.18 -10.04
CA GLU A 124 -5.92 -11.06 -11.38
C GLU A 124 -4.87 -10.71 -12.45
N THR A 125 -4.03 -9.71 -12.19
CA THR A 125 -3.03 -9.25 -13.15
C THR A 125 -1.84 -10.17 -13.25
N ASP A 126 -1.33 -10.67 -12.13
CA ASP A 126 0.00 -11.31 -12.14
C ASP A 126 -0.08 -12.84 -12.15
N PHE A 127 -1.20 -13.41 -11.67
CA PHE A 127 -1.44 -14.86 -11.72
C PHE A 127 -2.38 -15.25 -12.87
N PHE A 128 -3.60 -14.70 -12.91
CA PHE A 128 -4.59 -15.11 -13.90
C PHE A 128 -4.27 -14.60 -15.31
N ALA A 129 -3.90 -13.33 -15.48
CA ALA A 129 -3.56 -12.82 -16.81
C ALA A 129 -2.35 -13.56 -17.40
N ALA A 130 -1.34 -13.86 -16.57
CA ALA A 130 -0.15 -14.61 -16.97
C ALA A 130 -0.45 -16.03 -17.48
N ILE A 131 -1.52 -16.68 -16.99
CA ILE A 131 -1.97 -18.00 -17.48
C ILE A 131 -2.64 -17.88 -18.86
N LEU A 132 -3.33 -16.77 -19.12
CA LEU A 132 -4.07 -16.54 -20.35
C LEU A 132 -3.21 -16.01 -21.49
N THR A 133 -2.03 -15.43 -21.19
CA THR A 133 -1.10 -14.91 -22.18
C THR A 133 -0.04 -15.96 -22.60
N PRO A 134 0.13 -16.24 -23.90
CA PRO A 134 1.08 -17.25 -24.40
C PRO A 134 2.58 -16.93 -24.21
N SER A 135 2.94 -15.69 -23.87
CA SER A 135 4.35 -15.30 -23.67
C SER A 135 4.80 -15.61 -22.24
N SER A 136 5.60 -16.66 -22.11
CA SER A 136 6.08 -17.32 -20.89
C SER A 136 7.02 -16.51 -20.01
N SER A 137 6.71 -15.26 -19.72
CA SER A 137 7.48 -14.41 -18.79
C SER A 137 6.60 -14.06 -17.60
N ARG A 138 6.24 -15.06 -16.79
CA ARG A 138 5.72 -14.78 -15.46
C ARG A 138 6.76 -13.91 -14.76
N PRO A 139 6.45 -12.67 -14.31
CA PRO A 139 7.42 -11.82 -13.65
C PRO A 139 7.99 -12.60 -12.46
N PRO A 140 9.31 -12.75 -12.30
CA PRO A 140 9.89 -13.58 -11.24
C PRO A 140 9.41 -13.18 -9.83
N ASP A 141 9.01 -11.92 -9.66
CA ASP A 141 8.75 -11.31 -8.35
C ASP A 141 7.24 -11.13 -8.05
N TRP A 142 6.31 -11.65 -8.88
CA TRP A 142 4.88 -11.39 -8.66
C TRP A 142 4.37 -11.92 -7.31
N ALA A 143 4.86 -13.09 -6.93
CA ALA A 143 4.53 -13.73 -5.66
C ALA A 143 5.06 -12.89 -4.48
N ASP A 144 6.12 -12.10 -4.68
CA ASP A 144 6.71 -11.26 -3.65
C ASP A 144 5.79 -10.11 -3.28
N HIS A 145 5.12 -9.46 -4.25
CA HIS A 145 4.15 -8.40 -3.95
C HIS A 145 2.94 -8.91 -3.17
N LEU A 146 2.41 -10.08 -3.56
CA LEU A 146 1.29 -10.70 -2.84
C LEU A 146 1.74 -11.18 -1.44
N ALA A 147 2.87 -11.86 -1.34
CA ALA A 147 3.44 -12.30 -0.08
C ALA A 147 3.74 -11.12 0.85
N GLN A 148 4.31 -10.04 0.33
CA GLN A 148 4.56 -8.81 1.06
C GLN A 148 3.27 -8.19 1.57
N SER A 149 2.22 -8.12 0.74
CA SER A 149 0.92 -7.63 1.17
C SER A 149 0.31 -8.49 2.28
N LEU A 150 0.48 -9.81 2.23
CA LEU A 150 -0.03 -10.76 3.23
C LEU A 150 0.75 -10.70 4.55
N LEU A 151 2.09 -10.65 4.48
CA LEU A 151 2.99 -10.59 5.64
C LEU A 151 2.95 -9.21 6.30
N CYS A 152 2.83 -8.16 5.49
CA CYS A 152 2.90 -6.76 5.88
C CYS A 152 1.72 -5.98 5.29
N PRO A 153 0.50 -6.12 5.83
CA PRO A 153 -0.67 -5.41 5.33
C PRO A 153 -0.53 -3.90 5.49
N THR A 154 -0.30 -3.19 4.39
CA THR A 154 -0.26 -1.72 4.33
C THR A 154 -1.47 -1.17 3.59
N PHE A 155 -2.17 -0.19 4.18
CA PHE A 155 -3.24 0.50 3.47
C PHE A 155 -2.65 1.33 2.32
N PRO A 156 -3.06 1.08 1.05
CA PRO A 156 -2.49 1.78 -0.10
C PRO A 156 -2.76 3.29 -0.09
N ILE A 157 -3.90 3.69 0.50
CA ILE A 157 -4.31 5.09 0.62
C ILE A 157 -4.36 5.51 2.08
N THR A 158 -4.08 6.79 2.33
CA THR A 158 -4.19 7.37 3.68
C THR A 158 -5.65 7.68 4.05
N ARG A 159 -5.94 7.87 5.35
CA ARG A 159 -7.29 8.26 5.81
C ARG A 159 -7.75 9.58 5.18
N TRP A 160 -6.85 10.56 5.12
CA TRP A 160 -7.17 11.89 4.57
C TRP A 160 -7.50 11.82 3.09
N GLU A 161 -6.75 11.03 2.34
CA GLU A 161 -7.05 10.75 0.94
C GLU A 161 -8.38 10.01 0.77
N ALA A 162 -8.67 9.02 1.63
CA ALA A 162 -9.95 8.34 1.66
C ALA A 162 -11.12 9.29 1.95
N ILE A 163 -10.97 10.19 2.93
CA ILE A 163 -11.97 11.20 3.28
C ILE A 163 -12.26 12.09 2.07
N GLY A 164 -11.25 12.66 1.43
CA GLY A 164 -11.48 13.55 0.30
C GLY A 164 -12.07 12.84 -0.92
N ARG A 165 -11.59 11.62 -1.25
CA ARG A 165 -12.17 10.82 -2.35
C ARG A 165 -13.64 10.46 -2.11
N ARG A 166 -14.01 10.08 -0.87
CA ARG A 166 -15.42 9.77 -0.53
C ARG A 166 -16.28 11.01 -0.44
N PHE A 167 -15.71 12.12 0.06
CA PHE A 167 -16.40 13.40 0.11
C PHE A 167 -16.85 13.82 -1.29
N GLN A 168 -15.92 13.87 -2.25
CA GLN A 168 -16.22 14.30 -3.62
C GLN A 168 -17.20 13.40 -4.36
N ARG A 169 -17.09 12.09 -4.18
CA ARG A 169 -17.94 11.15 -4.93
C ARG A 169 -19.37 11.09 -4.41
N ASN A 170 -19.56 11.21 -3.08
CA ASN A 170 -20.85 10.91 -2.46
C ASN A 170 -21.38 12.06 -1.59
N TYR A 171 -20.56 12.63 -0.71
CA TYR A 171 -21.04 13.53 0.35
C TYR A 171 -21.10 15.00 -0.05
N VAL A 172 -20.45 15.40 -1.16
CA VAL A 172 -20.52 16.78 -1.68
C VAL A 172 -21.96 17.19 -1.98
N TRP A 173 -22.77 16.25 -2.49
CA TRP A 173 -24.18 16.49 -2.79
C TRP A 173 -25.04 16.62 -1.53
N LEU A 174 -24.81 15.75 -0.53
CA LEU A 174 -25.54 15.80 0.74
C LEU A 174 -25.23 17.08 1.52
N THR A 175 -23.95 17.41 1.63
CA THR A 175 -23.52 18.63 2.33
C THR A 175 -23.94 19.91 1.59
N GLY A 176 -23.91 19.90 0.26
CA GLY A 176 -24.43 21.00 -0.56
C GLY A 176 -25.93 21.19 -0.40
N LEU A 177 -26.70 20.09 -0.42
CA LEU A 177 -28.15 20.13 -0.17
C LEU A 177 -28.46 20.70 1.21
N LEU A 178 -27.76 20.24 2.27
CA LEU A 178 -27.92 20.79 3.62
C LEU A 178 -27.62 22.31 3.68
N LEU A 179 -26.59 22.79 2.98
CA LEU A 179 -26.26 24.23 2.97
C LEU A 179 -27.38 25.03 2.31
N ILE A 180 -27.82 24.59 1.13
CA ILE A 180 -28.88 25.26 0.37
C ILE A 180 -30.17 25.27 1.20
N SER A 181 -30.52 24.15 1.82
CA SER A 181 -31.69 24.03 2.69
C SER A 181 -31.59 24.92 3.94
N TRP A 182 -30.42 25.00 4.57
CA TRP A 182 -30.21 25.86 5.74
C TRP A 182 -30.36 27.34 5.39
N VAL A 183 -29.74 27.79 4.28
CA VAL A 183 -29.91 29.16 3.77
C VAL A 183 -31.38 29.43 3.42
N ALA A 184 -32.06 28.51 2.73
CA ALA A 184 -33.47 28.66 2.38
C ALA A 184 -34.36 28.78 3.64
N LYS A 185 -34.11 27.97 4.68
CA LYS A 185 -34.85 28.05 5.95
C LYS A 185 -34.71 29.45 6.58
N LEU A 186 -33.50 30.02 6.61
CA LEU A 186 -33.24 31.35 7.14
C LEU A 186 -33.85 32.48 6.30
N SER A 187 -33.90 32.31 4.98
CA SER A 187 -34.51 33.29 4.08
C SER A 187 -36.03 33.29 4.13
N PHE A 188 -36.66 32.12 4.25
CA PHE A 188 -38.12 31.98 4.18
C PHE A 188 -38.84 32.21 5.52
N HIS A 189 -38.23 31.81 6.64
CA HIS A 189 -38.89 31.84 7.94
C HIS A 189 -38.21 32.82 8.91
N PRO A 190 -38.97 33.52 9.77
CA PRO A 190 -40.44 33.49 9.88
C PRO A 190 -41.16 34.23 8.74
N THR A 191 -40.51 35.22 8.13
CA THR A 191 -41.02 35.96 6.97
C THR A 191 -40.00 35.94 5.85
N LEU A 192 -40.45 35.98 4.60
CA LEU A 192 -39.54 36.07 3.46
C LEU A 192 -38.72 37.36 3.54
N SER A 193 -37.39 37.25 3.54
CA SER A 193 -36.48 38.39 3.47
C SER A 193 -35.29 38.07 2.58
N THR A 194 -34.87 39.08 1.80
CA THR A 194 -33.65 39.06 0.97
C THR A 194 -32.51 39.85 1.61
N ASP A 195 -32.76 40.51 2.73
CA ASP A 195 -31.78 41.37 3.38
C ASP A 195 -30.78 40.53 4.18
N TRP A 196 -29.50 40.67 3.84
CA TRP A 196 -28.44 39.84 4.41
C TRP A 196 -28.32 39.98 5.92
N ASP A 197 -28.49 41.20 6.45
CA ASP A 197 -28.41 41.45 7.90
C ASP A 197 -29.53 40.75 8.67
N ILE A 198 -30.74 40.68 8.08
CA ILE A 198 -31.87 39.98 8.68
C ILE A 198 -31.63 38.46 8.65
N ILE A 199 -31.16 37.92 7.51
CA ILE A 199 -30.85 36.49 7.36
C ILE A 199 -29.74 36.06 8.33
N VAL A 200 -28.66 36.85 8.42
CA VAL A 200 -27.57 36.61 9.37
C VAL A 200 -28.10 36.71 10.80
N GLY A 201 -28.93 37.69 11.12
CA GLY A 201 -29.56 37.81 12.44
C GLY A 201 -30.36 36.56 12.84
N ARG A 202 -31.11 35.97 11.90
CA ARG A 202 -31.90 34.74 12.11
C ARG A 202 -31.04 33.50 12.37
N ALA A 203 -29.79 33.49 11.89
CA ALA A 203 -28.86 32.41 12.14
C ALA A 203 -28.40 32.31 13.60
N ALA A 204 -28.79 33.25 14.48
CA ALA A 204 -28.47 33.18 15.90
C ALA A 204 -29.02 31.88 16.53
N THR A 205 -28.21 31.24 17.38
CA THR A 205 -28.56 29.97 18.05
C THR A 205 -28.18 30.04 19.52
N GLY A 206 -29.18 30.09 20.40
CA GLY A 206 -28.96 30.21 21.84
C GLY A 206 -28.08 31.43 22.18
N VAL A 207 -26.85 31.17 22.64
CA VAL A 207 -25.89 32.20 23.07
C VAL A 207 -25.04 32.73 21.90
N LEU A 208 -25.00 32.03 20.77
CA LEU A 208 -24.19 32.41 19.62
C LEU A 208 -24.94 33.41 18.74
N SER A 209 -24.32 34.57 18.50
CA SER A 209 -24.84 35.52 17.53
C SER A 209 -24.82 34.94 16.12
N GLY A 210 -25.74 35.38 15.27
CA GLY A 210 -25.87 34.83 13.92
C GLY A 210 -24.62 35.03 13.06
N CYS A 211 -23.87 36.13 13.24
CA CYS A 211 -22.58 36.34 12.58
C CYS A 211 -21.57 35.23 12.91
N TRP A 212 -21.49 34.80 14.17
CA TRP A 212 -20.61 33.71 14.56
C TRP A 212 -21.03 32.37 13.95
N VAL A 213 -22.33 32.08 13.94
CA VAL A 213 -22.86 30.85 13.35
C VAL A 213 -22.55 30.80 11.86
N VAL A 214 -22.87 31.86 11.11
CA VAL A 214 -22.57 31.98 9.68
C VAL A 214 -21.06 31.88 9.43
N GLY A 215 -20.23 32.52 10.26
CA GLY A 215 -18.77 32.43 10.17
C GLY A 215 -18.24 31.00 10.35
N ILE A 216 -18.73 30.28 11.35
CA ILE A 216 -18.35 28.86 11.58
C ILE A 216 -18.78 28.00 10.39
N VAL A 217 -20.01 28.18 9.90
CA VAL A 217 -20.50 27.45 8.72
C VAL A 217 -19.61 27.75 7.51
N ALA A 218 -19.30 29.02 7.24
CA ALA A 218 -18.43 29.42 6.14
C ALA A 218 -17.03 28.78 6.25
N VAL A 219 -16.45 28.72 7.45
CA VAL A 219 -15.16 28.05 7.69
C VAL A 219 -15.25 26.55 7.42
N VAL A 220 -16.28 25.87 7.93
CA VAL A 220 -16.47 24.43 7.71
C VAL A 220 -16.63 24.12 6.22
N TYR A 221 -17.51 24.83 5.51
CA TYR A 221 -17.70 24.63 4.07
C TYR A 221 -16.47 25.05 3.26
N GLY A 222 -15.76 26.10 3.66
CA GLY A 222 -14.47 26.47 3.08
C GLY A 222 -13.43 25.35 3.19
N LEU A 223 -13.32 24.71 4.35
CA LEU A 223 -12.45 23.55 4.55
C LEU A 223 -12.86 22.35 3.69
N LEU A 224 -14.17 22.11 3.52
CA LEU A 224 -14.69 21.05 2.65
C LEU A 224 -14.39 21.32 1.16
N ILE A 225 -14.49 22.58 0.71
CA ILE A 225 -14.12 22.99 -0.64
C ILE A 225 -12.62 22.81 -0.85
N ILE A 226 -11.78 23.27 0.09
CA ILE A 226 -10.32 23.07 0.04
C ILE A 226 -9.99 21.58 -0.03
N LEU A 227 -10.64 20.75 0.79
CA LEU A 227 -10.48 19.30 0.76
C LEU A 227 -10.81 18.73 -0.64
N ALA A 228 -11.91 19.15 -1.24
CA ALA A 228 -12.28 18.73 -2.59
C ALA A 228 -11.25 19.18 -3.65
N LEU A 229 -10.83 20.45 -3.63
CA LEU A 229 -9.83 20.96 -4.56
C LEU A 229 -8.51 20.20 -4.45
N ILE A 230 -8.04 19.93 -3.23
CA ILE A 230 -6.83 19.14 -3.00
C ILE A 230 -6.97 17.71 -3.56
N THR A 231 -8.16 17.12 -3.51
CA THR A 231 -8.37 15.77 -4.03
C THR A 231 -8.58 15.68 -5.53
N THR A 232 -8.88 16.77 -6.24
CA THR A 232 -8.87 16.78 -7.72
C THR A 232 -7.49 16.97 -8.34
N LEU A 233 -6.53 17.54 -7.61
CA LEU A 233 -5.18 17.80 -8.14
C LEU A 233 -4.45 16.52 -8.59
N PRO A 234 -3.57 16.58 -9.61
CA PRO A 234 -2.71 15.45 -9.99
C PRO A 234 -1.85 14.96 -8.81
N ALA A 235 -1.53 13.66 -8.77
CA ALA A 235 -0.81 13.04 -7.65
C ALA A 235 0.51 13.75 -7.30
N ALA A 236 1.27 14.17 -8.32
CA ALA A 236 2.52 14.90 -8.17
C ALA A 236 2.38 16.22 -7.37
N TRP A 237 1.32 16.98 -7.61
CA TRP A 237 1.03 18.23 -6.90
C TRP A 237 0.38 18.01 -5.52
N ARG A 238 -0.39 16.93 -5.41
CA ARG A 238 -1.04 16.55 -4.15
C ARG A 238 -0.01 16.20 -3.08
N ASP A 239 1.03 15.46 -3.44
CA ASP A 239 2.03 15.01 -2.47
C ASP A 239 2.92 16.13 -1.94
N THR A 240 3.23 17.15 -2.75
CA THR A 240 3.99 18.33 -2.32
C THR A 240 3.17 19.23 -1.37
N LEU A 241 1.89 19.49 -1.68
CA LEU A 241 1.01 20.32 -0.86
C LEU A 241 0.65 19.68 0.48
N ILE A 242 0.46 18.35 0.52
CA ILE A 242 0.08 17.63 1.75
C ILE A 242 1.34 17.20 2.56
N ALA A 243 2.56 17.26 2.01
CA ALA A 243 3.79 16.88 2.71
C ALA A 243 4.00 17.57 4.08
N PRO A 244 3.76 18.88 4.25
CA PRO A 244 3.87 19.55 5.56
C PRO A 244 2.88 18.97 6.58
N TRP A 245 1.63 18.74 6.17
CA TRP A 245 0.59 18.13 7.00
C TRP A 245 0.86 16.64 7.31
N LYS A 246 1.36 15.85 6.33
CA LYS A 246 1.84 14.47 6.55
C LYS A 246 2.98 14.43 7.58
N ARG A 247 3.85 15.45 7.62
CA ARG A 247 4.95 15.58 8.61
C ARG A 247 4.43 16.03 9.98
N LEU A 248 3.55 17.04 10.02
CA LEU A 248 2.95 17.55 11.24
C LEU A 248 2.06 16.51 11.92
N HIS A 249 1.17 15.84 11.19
CA HIS A 249 0.34 14.76 11.71
C HIS A 249 1.19 13.57 12.19
N ARG A 250 2.31 13.24 11.51
CA ARG A 250 3.26 12.23 12.02
C ARG A 250 3.86 12.65 13.37
N ARG A 251 4.25 13.93 13.52
CA ARG A 251 4.80 14.48 14.79
C ARG A 251 3.76 14.57 15.90
N LEU A 252 2.57 15.10 15.63
CA LEU A 252 1.46 15.17 16.60
C LEU A 252 0.98 13.78 17.01
N ARG A 253 0.85 12.85 16.06
CA ARG A 253 0.55 11.45 16.36
C ARG A 253 1.66 10.85 17.21
N TRP A 254 2.95 11.12 16.97
CA TRP A 254 4.04 10.67 17.84
C TRP A 254 3.92 11.21 19.28
N ASN A 255 3.58 12.49 19.44
CA ASN A 255 3.48 13.14 20.74
C ASN A 255 2.24 12.71 21.54
N LEU A 256 1.09 12.56 20.87
CA LEU A 256 -0.16 12.10 21.48
C LEU A 256 -0.12 10.60 21.77
N HIS A 257 0.55 9.82 20.92
CA HIS A 257 0.74 8.37 21.09
C HIS A 257 1.68 8.02 22.24
N ARG A 258 2.60 8.92 22.66
CA ARG A 258 3.37 8.77 23.91
C ARG A 258 2.49 8.87 25.17
N HIS A 259 1.42 9.67 25.15
CA HIS A 259 0.61 9.91 26.35
C HIS A 259 -0.56 8.94 26.53
N LEU A 260 -1.08 8.32 25.45
CA LEU A 260 -2.31 7.54 25.52
C LEU A 260 -2.15 6.01 25.44
N HIS A 261 -0.94 5.46 25.25
CA HIS A 261 -0.75 4.01 25.10
C HIS A 261 0.17 3.39 26.17
N ARG A 262 -0.38 3.21 27.39
CA ARG A 262 0.08 2.15 28.32
C ARG A 262 -0.73 0.85 28.19
N GLN A 263 -1.78 0.81 27.37
CA GLN A 263 -2.50 -0.42 27.02
C GLN A 263 -3.04 -0.35 25.58
N ARG A 264 -2.45 -1.15 24.66
CA ARG A 264 -3.08 -1.82 23.49
C ARG A 264 -2.03 -2.29 22.45
N GLY A 265 -1.84 -3.61 22.37
CA GLY A 265 -1.80 -4.44 21.14
C GLY A 265 -0.57 -4.40 20.20
N PRO A 266 -0.20 -5.53 19.53
CA PRO A 266 1.07 -5.72 18.85
C PRO A 266 0.98 -5.29 17.37
N PHE A 267 1.14 -4.00 17.07
CA PHE A 267 1.33 -3.57 15.68
C PHE A 267 2.41 -2.51 15.60
N GLN A 268 3.65 -2.97 15.73
CA GLN A 268 4.82 -2.22 15.30
C GLN A 268 4.83 -2.20 13.76
N THR A 269 4.67 -1.02 13.18
CA THR A 269 4.96 -0.81 11.75
C THR A 269 6.44 -1.05 11.52
N ARG A 270 6.79 -2.14 10.82
CA ARG A 270 8.16 -2.35 10.34
C ARG A 270 8.39 -1.54 9.06
N PRO A 271 9.60 -0.99 8.87
CA PRO A 271 9.90 -0.11 7.74
C PRO A 271 9.75 -0.84 6.39
N HIS A 272 9.35 -0.10 5.36
CA HIS A 272 9.39 -0.51 3.96
C HIS A 272 10.83 -0.93 3.60
N PRO A 273 11.04 -2.01 2.82
CA PRO A 273 12.39 -2.40 2.42
C PRO A 273 13.07 -1.23 1.73
N GLN A 274 14.15 -0.72 2.33
CA GLN A 274 14.86 0.41 1.75
C GLN A 274 15.77 -0.11 0.63
N GLU A 275 15.56 0.44 -0.56
CA GLU A 275 16.48 0.25 -1.69
C GLU A 275 17.83 0.88 -1.35
N ARG A 276 18.90 0.14 -1.66
CA ARG A 276 20.29 0.55 -1.44
C ARG A 276 21.13 0.18 -2.65
N LEU A 277 22.10 1.03 -2.94
CA LEU A 277 23.15 0.73 -3.90
C LEU A 277 24.33 0.14 -3.14
N ALA A 278 24.60 -1.14 -3.36
CA ALA A 278 25.81 -1.80 -2.89
C ALA A 278 26.96 -1.58 -3.88
N THR A 279 28.06 -1.03 -3.38
CA THR A 279 29.33 -0.90 -4.09
C THR A 279 30.34 -1.84 -3.46
N ILE A 280 30.77 -2.87 -4.18
CA ILE A 280 31.63 -3.96 -3.67
C ILE A 280 32.99 -3.85 -4.34
N ILE A 281 34.07 -3.83 -3.57
CA ILE A 281 35.44 -3.71 -4.09
C ILE A 281 36.19 -4.99 -3.75
N THR A 282 36.60 -5.73 -4.77
CA THR A 282 37.16 -7.09 -4.64
C THR A 282 38.14 -7.40 -5.77
N VAL A 283 39.03 -8.37 -5.56
CA VAL A 283 39.86 -8.96 -6.63
C VAL A 283 39.15 -10.12 -7.34
N ASN A 284 38.06 -10.64 -6.76
CA ASN A 284 37.30 -11.80 -7.22
C ASN A 284 35.92 -11.40 -7.78
N GLY A 285 35.84 -10.29 -8.51
CA GLY A 285 34.58 -9.69 -8.95
C GLY A 285 33.68 -10.64 -9.75
N GLN A 286 34.25 -11.43 -10.65
CA GLN A 286 33.50 -12.38 -11.49
C GLN A 286 32.75 -13.44 -10.67
N LYS A 287 33.37 -14.00 -9.63
CA LYS A 287 32.75 -15.04 -8.80
C LYS A 287 31.61 -14.49 -7.97
N ILE A 288 31.81 -13.29 -7.41
CA ILE A 288 30.77 -12.59 -6.64
C ILE A 288 29.61 -12.21 -7.55
N ALA A 289 29.89 -11.66 -8.74
CA ALA A 289 28.87 -11.28 -9.71
C ALA A 289 27.99 -12.47 -10.13
N LEU A 290 28.59 -13.64 -10.36
CA LEU A 290 27.85 -14.85 -10.70
C LEU A 290 26.87 -15.28 -9.60
N ARG A 291 27.31 -15.29 -8.33
CA ARG A 291 26.42 -15.61 -7.20
C ARG A 291 25.33 -14.57 -6.99
N ILE A 292 25.63 -13.29 -7.22
CA ILE A 292 24.59 -12.23 -7.16
C ILE A 292 23.52 -12.46 -8.23
N LEU A 293 23.92 -12.85 -9.45
CA LEU A 293 22.98 -13.14 -10.52
C LEU A 293 22.12 -14.38 -10.24
N THR A 294 22.70 -15.45 -9.68
CA THR A 294 22.00 -16.72 -9.47
C THR A 294 21.24 -16.80 -8.15
N GLU A 295 21.82 -16.31 -7.04
CA GLU A 295 21.23 -16.44 -5.69
C GLU A 295 20.38 -15.24 -5.30
N LEU A 296 20.75 -14.03 -5.73
CA LEU A 296 20.02 -12.79 -5.41
C LEU A 296 19.06 -12.36 -6.53
N GLY A 297 19.23 -12.89 -7.76
CA GLY A 297 18.43 -12.49 -8.93
C GLY A 297 18.61 -11.02 -9.31
N ARG A 298 19.74 -10.39 -8.93
CA ARG A 298 19.99 -8.97 -9.16
C ARG A 298 21.02 -8.76 -10.25
N GLY A 299 20.76 -7.79 -11.13
CA GLY A 299 21.74 -7.30 -12.08
C GLY A 299 22.91 -6.63 -11.37
N VAL A 300 24.12 -6.90 -11.86
CA VAL A 300 25.36 -6.35 -11.32
C VAL A 300 26.20 -5.78 -12.47
N THR A 301 26.78 -4.61 -12.26
CA THR A 301 27.67 -3.96 -13.24
C THR A 301 29.07 -3.89 -12.66
N ALA A 302 30.07 -4.34 -13.41
CA ALA A 302 31.46 -4.26 -13.01
C ALA A 302 32.13 -3.02 -13.62
N MET A 303 32.93 -2.33 -12.80
CA MET A 303 33.86 -1.29 -13.22
C MET A 303 35.27 -1.69 -12.82
N GLN A 304 36.27 -1.34 -13.64
CA GLN A 304 37.67 -1.60 -13.31
C GLN A 304 38.23 -0.46 -12.45
N GLY A 305 38.91 -0.83 -11.37
CA GLY A 305 39.61 0.09 -10.47
C GLY A 305 41.04 -0.35 -10.20
N THR A 306 41.87 0.57 -9.72
CA THR A 306 43.24 0.28 -9.28
C THR A 306 43.42 0.80 -7.86
N GLY A 307 43.90 -0.05 -6.96
CA GLY A 307 44.17 0.35 -5.58
C GLY A 307 45.36 1.32 -5.55
N MET A 308 45.16 2.55 -5.10
CA MET A 308 46.25 3.55 -5.12
C MET A 308 47.39 3.27 -4.13
N TYR A 309 47.14 2.48 -3.09
CA TYR A 309 48.16 2.08 -2.11
C TYR A 309 48.90 0.81 -2.52
N THR A 310 48.19 -0.17 -3.10
CA THR A 310 48.77 -1.48 -3.47
C THR A 310 49.13 -1.59 -4.95
N SER A 311 48.68 -0.64 -5.78
CA SER A 311 48.77 -0.64 -7.25
C SER A 311 48.14 -1.88 -7.92
N GLU A 312 47.32 -2.64 -7.20
CA GLU A 312 46.65 -3.84 -7.71
C GLU A 312 45.36 -3.47 -8.46
N ALA A 313 45.09 -4.20 -9.54
CA ALA A 313 43.81 -4.15 -10.23
C ALA A 313 42.71 -4.78 -9.35
N LYS A 314 41.58 -4.08 -9.21
CA LYS A 314 40.40 -4.50 -8.45
C LYS A 314 39.14 -4.26 -9.27
N ASP A 315 38.15 -5.12 -9.08
CA ASP A 315 36.81 -4.94 -9.62
C ASP A 315 35.97 -4.16 -8.61
N VAL A 316 35.23 -3.18 -9.12
CA VAL A 316 34.19 -2.43 -8.40
C VAL A 316 32.84 -2.86 -8.94
N LEU A 317 32.12 -3.69 -8.19
CA LEU A 317 30.78 -4.14 -8.55
C LEU A 317 29.73 -3.18 -7.98
N LEU A 318 28.80 -2.76 -8.84
CA LEU A 318 27.63 -1.97 -8.50
C LEU A 318 26.38 -2.85 -8.60
N CYS A 319 25.63 -2.95 -7.51
CA CYS A 319 24.41 -3.74 -7.44
C CYS A 319 23.35 -3.01 -6.63
N ALA A 320 22.16 -2.83 -7.20
CA ALA A 320 21.00 -2.37 -6.46
C ALA A 320 20.39 -3.56 -5.68
N VAL A 321 20.17 -3.37 -4.38
CA VAL A 321 19.63 -4.40 -3.47
C VAL A 321 18.64 -3.78 -2.49
N THR A 322 17.80 -4.60 -1.87
CA THR A 322 16.97 -4.17 -0.73
C THR A 322 17.69 -4.43 0.59
N ASP A 323 17.32 -3.71 1.64
CA ASP A 323 17.79 -3.96 3.02
C ASP A 323 17.58 -5.41 3.51
N ILE A 324 16.58 -6.11 2.99
CA ILE A 324 16.33 -7.55 3.24
C ILE A 324 17.39 -8.43 2.56
N GLN A 325 17.90 -8.02 1.40
CA GLN A 325 18.89 -8.77 0.61
C GLN A 325 20.32 -8.54 1.11
N VAL A 326 20.58 -7.46 1.86
CA VAL A 326 21.91 -7.12 2.39
C VAL A 326 22.59 -8.25 3.19
N PRO A 327 21.93 -8.95 4.12
CA PRO A 327 22.59 -10.02 4.89
C PRO A 327 23.05 -11.19 4.02
N LEU A 328 22.29 -11.53 2.98
CA LEU A 328 22.68 -12.58 2.04
C LEU A 328 23.85 -12.12 1.16
N LEU A 329 23.84 -10.87 0.71
CA LEU A 329 24.94 -10.28 -0.04
C LEU A 329 26.24 -10.28 0.79
N GLU A 330 26.17 -9.87 2.05
CA GLU A 330 27.31 -9.85 2.97
C GLU A 330 27.88 -11.27 3.16
N LYS A 331 27.01 -12.27 3.33
CA LYS A 331 27.42 -13.68 3.39
C LYS A 331 28.15 -14.13 2.13
N ILE A 332 27.61 -13.82 0.94
CA ILE A 332 28.22 -14.16 -0.35
C ILE A 332 29.63 -13.55 -0.47
N ILE A 333 29.78 -12.29 -0.08
CA ILE A 333 31.05 -11.57 -0.14
C ILE A 333 32.06 -12.21 0.81
N GLN A 334 31.69 -12.42 2.08
CA GLN A 334 32.58 -12.99 3.09
C GLN A 334 33.04 -14.42 2.75
N GLU A 335 32.19 -15.23 2.11
CA GLU A 335 32.55 -16.59 1.70
C GLU A 335 33.53 -16.63 0.51
N ILE A 336 33.45 -15.68 -0.43
CA ILE A 336 34.30 -15.66 -1.62
C ILE A 336 35.60 -14.89 -1.37
N ASP A 337 35.48 -13.71 -0.77
CA ASP A 337 36.60 -12.80 -0.55
C ASP A 337 36.46 -12.14 0.83
N PRO A 338 37.06 -12.74 1.88
CA PRO A 338 37.08 -12.17 3.23
C PRO A 338 37.77 -10.81 3.32
N HIS A 339 38.58 -10.44 2.32
CA HIS A 339 39.29 -9.16 2.26
C HIS A 339 38.56 -8.12 1.40
N ALA A 340 37.44 -8.48 0.77
CA ALA A 340 36.57 -7.53 0.10
C ALA A 340 35.88 -6.62 1.12
N PHE A 341 35.69 -5.37 0.73
CA PHE A 341 34.84 -4.45 1.48
C PHE A 341 33.75 -3.91 0.56
N PHE A 342 32.58 -3.66 1.13
CA PHE A 342 31.45 -3.12 0.41
C PHE A 342 30.84 -1.93 1.14
N ILE A 343 30.22 -1.04 0.39
CA ILE A 343 29.60 0.20 0.85
C ILE A 343 28.13 0.14 0.45
N LEU A 344 27.23 0.47 1.39
CA LEU A 344 25.81 0.59 1.12
C LEU A 344 25.42 2.07 1.10
N ASN A 345 25.03 2.55 -0.08
CA ASN A 345 24.50 3.89 -0.25
C ASN A 345 22.97 3.85 -0.22
N ALA A 346 22.35 4.75 0.55
CA ALA A 346 20.91 4.95 0.49
C ALA A 346 20.54 5.64 -0.83
N THR A 347 19.49 5.16 -1.49
CA THR A 347 19.00 5.72 -2.75
C THR A 347 17.62 6.35 -2.53
N GLU A 348 17.37 7.51 -3.14
CA GLU A 348 16.05 8.15 -3.08
C GLU A 348 15.02 7.43 -3.95
N ASP A 349 15.43 6.96 -5.14
CA ASP A 349 14.55 6.29 -6.11
C ASP A 349 15.39 5.37 -7.02
N ILE A 350 15.13 4.06 -7.02
CA ILE A 350 15.66 3.11 -8.01
C ILE A 350 14.52 2.70 -8.94
N ARG A 351 14.71 2.88 -10.25
CA ARG A 351 13.75 2.48 -11.27
C ARG A 351 14.34 1.49 -12.25
N GLY A 352 13.52 0.56 -12.71
CA GLY A 352 13.90 -0.46 -13.67
C GLY A 352 13.44 -1.86 -13.28
N TRP A 353 13.93 -2.83 -14.02
CA TRP A 353 13.51 -4.22 -13.90
C TRP A 353 13.93 -4.79 -12.53
N GLY A 354 12.96 -5.35 -11.78
CA GLY A 354 13.14 -5.78 -10.38
C GLY A 354 13.00 -4.66 -9.33
N PHE A 355 12.70 -3.43 -9.75
CA PHE A 355 12.42 -2.26 -8.90
C PHE A 355 11.14 -1.55 -9.40
N ARG A 356 10.93 -0.28 -9.02
CA ARG A 356 9.78 0.48 -9.52
C ARG A 356 9.87 0.69 -11.04
N PRO A 357 8.80 0.47 -11.81
CA PRO A 357 8.82 0.70 -13.25
C PRO A 357 8.98 2.19 -13.57
N PHE A 358 9.51 2.51 -14.76
CA PHE A 358 9.44 3.86 -15.29
C PHE A 358 7.98 4.21 -15.59
N GLU A 359 7.52 5.35 -15.07
CA GLU A 359 6.21 5.90 -15.43
C GLU A 359 6.27 6.31 -16.91
N PRO A 360 5.32 5.89 -17.76
CA PRO A 360 5.35 6.23 -19.17
C PRO A 360 5.30 7.75 -19.35
N PRO A 361 6.05 8.32 -20.32
CA PRO A 361 5.92 9.74 -20.63
C PRO A 361 4.46 10.03 -21.02
N SER A 362 3.87 11.02 -20.34
CA SER A 362 2.47 11.45 -20.46
C SER A 362 2.14 12.01 -21.83
#